data_AF-A0AAP7A4F4-F1
#
_entry.id   AF-A0AAP7A4F4-F1
#
_cell.length_a   1.000
_cell.length_b   1.000
_cell.length_c   1.000
_cell.angle_alpha   90.00
_cell.angle_beta   90.00
_cell.angle_gamma   90.00
#
_symmetry.space_group_name_H-M   'P 1'
#
loop_
_entity.id
_entity.type
_entity.pdbx_description
1 polymer ?
#
loop_
_entity_poly.entity_id
_entity_poly.type
_entity_poly.pdbx_seq_one_letter_code
_entity_poly.pdbx_strand_id
1 'polypeptide(L)'
;MQQIITNIPTPGAVPNDTEAPQASTNLAANTASGTVSLNWTASTDNVGLIGYDIYVNNDPIAKARSTSNSATISGLASGSYTFTVKARDGFSNLSAASNSVTVQVQVDPCPALWSASSTYVQGDIVSYNGVKYQAKWWTQNEYPDLKSGPNDAWTVLGPC
;
A
#
# COMPACT_ATOMS: atom_id res chain seq x y z
N MET A 1 21.31 55.12 41.61
CA MET A 1 20.27 54.27 40.99
C MET A 1 20.38 54.42 39.49
N GLN A 2 20.93 53.44 38.78
CA GLN A 2 20.73 53.29 37.34
C GLN A 2 20.46 51.80 37.10
N GLN A 3 19.21 51.47 36.79
CA GLN A 3 18.85 50.13 36.35
C GLN A 3 19.11 50.06 34.84
N ILE A 4 19.91 49.09 34.44
CA ILE A 4 20.18 48.76 33.04
C ILE A 4 18.94 48.04 32.54
N ILE A 5 18.15 48.69 31.69
CA ILE A 5 17.04 48.06 30.98
C ILE A 5 17.63 47.34 29.78
N THR A 6 17.78 46.02 29.88
CA THR A 6 18.15 45.17 28.75
C THR A 6 17.02 45.20 27.72
N ASN A 7 17.29 45.72 26.53
CA ASN A 7 16.45 45.50 25.36
C ASN A 7 16.45 43.99 25.05
N ILE A 8 15.47 43.27 25.58
CA ILE A 8 15.19 41.91 25.14
C ILE A 8 14.58 42.04 23.73
N PRO A 9 15.19 41.47 22.67
CA PRO A 9 14.54 41.44 21.38
C PRO A 9 13.21 40.70 21.53
N THR A 10 12.12 41.35 21.13
CA THR A 10 10.82 40.68 20.95
C THR A 10 11.05 39.38 20.19
N PRO A 11 10.57 38.21 20.69
CA PRO A 11 10.57 36.99 19.90
C PRO A 11 9.96 37.32 18.53
N GLY A 12 10.75 37.15 17.47
CA GLY A 12 10.27 37.40 16.11
C GLY A 12 9.02 36.53 15.87
N ALA A 13 7.99 37.12 15.27
CA ALA A 13 6.83 36.36 14.84
C ALA A 13 7.33 35.18 13.99
N VAL A 14 6.97 33.96 14.35
CA VAL A 14 7.20 32.81 13.48
C VAL A 14 6.43 33.12 12.20
N PRO A 15 7.07 33.21 11.01
CA PRO A 15 6.35 33.47 9.79
C PRO A 15 5.27 32.40 9.65
N ASN A 16 4.02 32.85 9.59
CA ASN A 16 2.88 31.99 9.35
C ASN A 16 2.85 31.67 7.85
N ASP A 17 2.94 30.38 7.51
CA ASP A 17 2.77 29.97 6.13
C ASP A 17 1.29 29.84 5.77
N THR A 18 0.94 30.35 4.61
CA THR A 18 -0.42 30.30 4.04
C THR A 18 -0.42 29.77 2.61
N GLU A 19 0.76 29.51 2.05
CA GLU A 19 0.88 28.96 0.71
C GLU A 19 0.72 27.44 0.79
N ALA A 20 -0.09 26.88 -0.10
CA ALA A 20 -0.20 25.43 -0.19
C ALA A 20 0.96 24.87 -1.03
N PRO A 21 1.45 23.66 -0.70
CA PRO A 21 2.43 23.00 -1.53
C PRO A 21 1.97 22.81 -2.98
N GLN A 22 2.92 22.71 -3.90
CA GLN A 22 2.60 22.26 -5.26
C GLN A 22 2.08 20.83 -5.27
N ALA A 23 1.15 20.52 -6.18
CA ALA A 23 0.63 19.18 -6.35
C ALA A 23 1.75 18.20 -6.74
N SER A 24 1.71 16.99 -6.17
CA SER A 24 2.62 15.92 -6.58
C SER A 24 2.32 15.49 -8.01
N THR A 25 3.34 15.05 -8.75
CA THR A 25 3.21 14.64 -10.15
C THR A 25 3.71 13.22 -10.37
N ASN A 26 3.44 12.65 -11.54
CA ASN A 26 3.88 11.30 -11.92
C ASN A 26 3.49 10.21 -10.90
N LEU A 27 2.31 10.30 -10.31
CA LEU A 27 1.78 9.25 -9.46
C LEU A 27 1.60 7.97 -10.31
N ALA A 28 2.29 6.91 -9.89
CA ALA A 28 2.22 5.59 -10.46
C ALA A 28 1.83 4.56 -9.39
N ALA A 29 1.25 3.45 -9.84
CA ALA A 29 0.79 2.37 -8.97
C ALA A 29 1.20 1.02 -9.55
N ASN A 30 1.66 0.13 -8.68
CA ASN A 30 1.93 -1.27 -8.99
C ASN A 30 1.10 -2.15 -8.06
N THR A 31 0.46 -3.18 -8.61
CA THR A 31 -0.43 -4.09 -7.86
C THR A 31 0.26 -5.41 -7.54
N ALA A 32 0.01 -5.91 -6.34
CA ALA A 32 0.24 -7.30 -5.92
C ALA A 32 -1.05 -7.84 -5.27
N SER A 33 -1.06 -9.11 -4.83
CA SER A 33 -2.24 -9.71 -4.22
C SER A 33 -2.72 -8.88 -3.02
N GLY A 34 -3.91 -8.28 -3.16
CA GLY A 34 -4.52 -7.40 -2.16
C GLY A 34 -3.70 -6.17 -1.74
N THR A 35 -2.69 -5.78 -2.52
CA THR A 35 -1.75 -4.69 -2.16
C THR A 35 -1.46 -3.79 -3.35
N VAL A 36 -1.32 -2.48 -3.10
CA VAL A 36 -0.90 -1.47 -4.08
C VAL A 36 0.29 -0.70 -3.54
N SER A 37 1.39 -0.68 -4.30
CA SER A 37 2.56 0.17 -4.06
C SER A 37 2.47 1.41 -4.94
N LEU A 38 2.62 2.59 -4.34
CA LEU A 38 2.52 3.89 -4.97
C LEU A 38 3.87 4.61 -4.91
N ASN A 39 4.18 5.34 -5.97
CA ASN A 39 5.31 6.27 -6.02
C ASN A 39 4.96 7.50 -6.84
N TRP A 40 5.56 8.64 -6.51
CA TRP A 40 5.32 9.91 -7.20
C TRP A 40 6.55 10.82 -7.15
N THR A 41 6.56 11.84 -8.00
CA THR A 41 7.55 12.92 -7.94
C THR A 41 7.24 13.87 -6.78
N ALA A 42 8.27 14.28 -6.05
CA ALA A 42 8.13 15.15 -4.88
C ALA A 42 7.50 16.49 -5.19
N SER A 43 6.66 16.93 -4.26
CA SER A 43 6.17 18.30 -4.19
C SER A 43 7.27 19.23 -3.69
N THR A 44 7.10 20.53 -3.94
CA THR A 44 7.87 21.60 -3.31
C THR A 44 6.93 22.58 -2.64
N ASP A 45 7.48 23.31 -1.68
CA ASP A 45 6.79 24.30 -0.88
C ASP A 45 7.78 25.38 -0.44
N ASN A 46 7.31 26.57 -0.10
CA ASN A 46 8.14 27.73 0.25
C ASN A 46 8.77 27.62 1.66
N VAL A 47 8.12 26.94 2.61
CA VAL A 47 8.62 26.75 3.99
C VAL A 47 8.96 25.28 4.24
N GLY A 48 8.20 24.34 3.68
CA GLY A 48 8.57 22.94 3.63
C GLY A 48 7.42 21.97 3.85
N LEU A 49 7.66 20.72 3.43
CA LEU A 49 6.71 19.63 3.53
C LEU A 49 6.85 18.85 4.83
N ILE A 50 5.72 18.39 5.37
CA ILE A 50 5.69 17.38 6.43
C ILE A 50 5.18 16.01 5.94
N GLY A 51 4.82 15.91 4.66
CA GLY A 51 4.57 14.66 3.95
C GLY A 51 3.37 14.70 3.03
N TYR A 52 2.73 13.54 2.85
CA TYR A 52 1.70 13.29 1.84
C TYR A 52 0.52 12.51 2.41
N ASP A 53 -0.68 12.90 2.01
CA ASP A 53 -1.95 12.25 2.29
C ASP A 53 -2.40 11.47 1.03
N ILE A 54 -2.70 10.19 1.20
CA ILE A 54 -3.08 9.28 0.12
C ILE A 54 -4.59 9.05 0.18
N TYR A 55 -5.27 9.27 -0.94
CA TYR A 55 -6.72 9.15 -1.06
C TYR A 55 -7.07 8.01 -2.02
N VAL A 56 -8.17 7.32 -1.71
CA VAL A 56 -8.65 6.15 -2.47
C VAL A 56 -10.10 6.40 -2.87
N ASN A 57 -10.44 6.16 -4.12
CA ASN A 57 -11.79 6.30 -4.68
C ASN A 57 -12.42 7.69 -4.42
N ASN A 58 -11.59 8.73 -4.40
CA ASN A 58 -11.99 10.11 -4.07
C ASN A 58 -12.66 10.26 -2.69
N ASP A 59 -12.39 9.36 -1.74
CA ASP A 59 -12.79 9.52 -0.34
C ASP A 59 -12.24 10.86 0.18
N PRO A 60 -13.05 11.69 0.86
CA PRO A 60 -12.58 12.95 1.44
C PRO A 60 -11.56 12.75 2.58
N ILE A 61 -11.48 11.55 3.15
CA ILE A 61 -10.57 11.21 4.24
C ILE A 61 -9.36 10.46 3.66
N ALA A 62 -8.16 10.95 3.99
CA ALA A 62 -6.92 10.28 3.63
C ALA A 62 -6.88 8.86 4.22
N LYS A 63 -6.68 7.86 3.37
CA LYS A 63 -6.61 6.45 3.78
C LYS A 63 -5.27 6.11 4.42
N ALA A 64 -4.21 6.80 4.03
CA ALA A 64 -2.87 6.63 4.57
C ALA A 64 -2.09 7.95 4.50
N ARG A 65 -0.98 7.98 5.24
CA ARG A 65 0.00 9.08 5.22
C ARG A 65 1.40 8.55 4.99
N SER A 66 2.21 9.32 4.28
CA SER A 66 3.64 9.06 4.10
C SER A 66 4.45 10.32 4.38
N THR A 67 5.70 10.17 4.79
CA THR A 67 6.71 11.24 4.85
C THR A 67 7.71 11.12 3.69
N SER A 68 7.55 10.10 2.84
CA SER A 68 8.36 9.84 1.67
C SER A 68 7.50 9.92 0.40
N ASN A 69 8.14 9.81 -0.75
CA ASN A 69 7.52 9.87 -2.08
C ASN A 69 6.92 8.55 -2.55
N SER A 70 6.52 7.73 -1.59
CA SER A 70 5.96 6.41 -1.80
C SER A 70 5.05 6.01 -0.65
N ALA A 71 4.14 5.09 -0.94
CA ALA A 71 3.25 4.49 0.05
C ALA A 71 2.84 3.08 -0.39
N THR A 72 2.47 2.23 0.56
CA THR A 72 1.90 0.92 0.30
C THR A 72 0.54 0.82 0.98
N ILE A 73 -0.48 0.43 0.21
CA ILE A 73 -1.84 0.20 0.70
C ILE A 73 -2.11 -1.31 0.61
N SER A 74 -2.27 -1.96 1.76
CA SER A 74 -2.52 -3.40 1.87
C SER A 74 -3.95 -3.69 2.32
N GLY A 75 -4.35 -4.97 2.24
CA GLY A 75 -5.66 -5.42 2.70
C GLY A 75 -6.82 -4.98 1.79
N LEU A 76 -6.52 -4.68 0.52
CA LEU A 76 -7.53 -4.33 -0.47
C LEU A 76 -8.19 -5.60 -1.00
N ALA A 77 -9.51 -5.62 -1.07
CA ALA A 77 -10.26 -6.69 -1.74
C ALA A 77 -10.11 -6.59 -3.26
N SER A 78 -10.41 -7.67 -3.98
CA SER A 78 -10.48 -7.63 -5.45
C SER A 78 -11.44 -6.54 -5.92
N GLY A 79 -10.97 -5.67 -6.81
CA GLY A 79 -11.78 -4.56 -7.32
C GLY A 79 -10.97 -3.45 -7.96
N SER A 80 -11.70 -2.45 -8.47
CA SER A 80 -11.13 -1.24 -9.05
C SER A 80 -10.86 -0.20 -7.97
N TYR A 81 -9.66 0.37 -7.96
CA TYR A 81 -9.28 1.44 -7.03
C TYR A 81 -8.60 2.59 -7.78
N THR A 82 -9.03 3.82 -7.47
CA THR A 82 -8.41 5.05 -7.98
C THR A 82 -7.67 5.75 -6.86
N PHE A 83 -6.40 6.07 -7.07
CA PHE A 83 -5.54 6.73 -6.09
C PHE A 83 -5.20 8.16 -6.52
N THR A 84 -5.15 9.06 -5.54
CA THR A 84 -4.56 10.39 -5.65
C THR A 84 -3.73 10.71 -4.41
N VAL A 85 -2.81 11.65 -4.55
CA VAL A 85 -1.94 12.11 -3.45
C VAL A 85 -2.05 13.63 -3.32
N LYS A 86 -2.07 14.13 -2.08
CA LYS A 86 -1.90 15.56 -1.77
C LYS A 86 -0.71 15.74 -0.82
N ALA A 87 0.11 16.74 -1.05
CA ALA A 87 1.17 17.13 -0.13
C ALA A 87 0.61 18.02 0.99
N ARG A 88 1.20 17.91 2.17
CA ARG A 88 0.88 18.72 3.37
C ARG A 88 2.12 19.42 3.90
N ASP A 89 1.95 20.65 4.35
CA ASP A 89 2.98 21.44 5.02
C ASP A 89 2.79 21.45 6.55
N GLY A 90 3.66 22.17 7.25
CA GLY A 90 3.61 22.34 8.70
C GLY A 90 2.47 23.22 9.22
N PHE A 91 1.74 23.90 8.33
CA PHE A 91 0.74 24.92 8.65
C PHE A 91 -0.68 24.51 8.22
N SER A 92 -0.87 23.22 7.95
CA SER A 92 -2.14 22.61 7.56
C SER A 92 -2.65 23.02 6.17
N ASN A 93 -1.78 23.55 5.31
CA ASN A 93 -2.10 23.73 3.91
C ASN A 93 -1.94 22.40 3.16
N LEU A 94 -2.91 22.10 2.30
CA LEU A 94 -2.92 20.92 1.44
C LEU A 94 -2.82 21.33 -0.02
N SER A 95 -1.97 20.64 -0.78
CA SER A 95 -1.89 20.83 -2.22
C SER A 95 -3.19 20.45 -2.93
N ALA A 96 -3.32 20.89 -4.18
CA ALA A 96 -4.21 20.22 -5.13
C ALA A 96 -3.83 18.74 -5.28
N ALA A 97 -4.78 17.91 -5.71
CA ALA A 97 -4.53 16.50 -5.95
C ALA A 97 -3.54 16.29 -7.11
N SER A 98 -2.74 15.22 -7.02
CA SER A 98 -1.93 14.73 -8.13
C SER A 98 -2.78 14.29 -9.33
N ASN A 99 -2.12 13.82 -10.39
CA ASN A 99 -2.79 12.96 -11.36
C ASN A 99 -3.41 11.75 -10.65
N SER A 100 -4.53 11.26 -11.17
CA SER A 100 -5.17 10.04 -10.70
C SER A 100 -4.56 8.82 -11.38
N VAL A 101 -4.44 7.71 -10.65
CA VAL A 101 -4.09 6.40 -11.21
C VAL A 101 -5.14 5.39 -10.79
N THR A 102 -5.67 4.61 -11.74
CA THR A 102 -6.66 3.56 -11.48
C THR A 102 -6.06 2.20 -11.78
N VAL A 103 -6.20 1.26 -10.84
CA VAL A 103 -5.69 -0.11 -10.96
C VAL A 103 -6.78 -1.11 -10.60
N GLN A 104 -6.68 -2.31 -11.20
CA GLN A 104 -7.46 -3.46 -10.77
C GLN A 104 -6.64 -4.27 -9.77
N VAL A 105 -7.08 -4.27 -8.51
CA VAL A 105 -6.53 -5.16 -7.50
C VAL A 105 -7.21 -6.50 -7.63
N GLN A 106 -6.44 -7.58 -7.59
CA GLN A 106 -6.96 -8.93 -7.43
C GLN A 106 -6.38 -9.46 -6.12
N VAL A 107 -7.26 -9.96 -5.26
CA VAL A 107 -6.89 -10.88 -4.19
C VAL A 107 -7.00 -12.25 -4.80
N ASP A 108 -5.91 -12.99 -4.80
CA ASP A 108 -5.93 -14.41 -5.12
C ASP A 108 -6.36 -15.16 -3.85
N PRO A 109 -7.62 -15.63 -3.75
CA PRO A 109 -8.12 -16.20 -2.51
C PRO A 109 -7.41 -17.52 -2.21
N CYS A 110 -7.16 -17.80 -0.92
CA CYS A 110 -6.74 -19.14 -0.53
C CYS A 110 -7.82 -20.16 -0.92
N PRO A 111 -7.47 -21.22 -1.65
CA PRO A 111 -8.33 -22.37 -1.80
C PRO A 111 -8.50 -23.08 -0.44
N ALA A 112 -9.47 -23.99 -0.37
CA ALA A 112 -9.75 -24.76 0.83
C ALA A 112 -8.49 -25.46 1.37
N LEU A 113 -8.38 -25.57 2.70
CA LEU A 113 -7.26 -26.28 3.32
C LEU A 113 -7.24 -27.74 2.86
N TRP A 114 -6.03 -28.25 2.57
CA TRP A 114 -5.81 -29.66 2.29
C TRP A 114 -6.20 -30.51 3.50
N SER A 115 -6.78 -31.67 3.24
CA SER A 115 -7.14 -32.66 4.25
C SER A 115 -6.68 -34.04 3.82
N ALA A 116 -6.02 -34.73 4.75
CA ALA A 116 -5.55 -36.10 4.58
C ALA A 116 -6.68 -37.09 4.21
N SER A 117 -7.91 -36.85 4.67
CA SER A 117 -9.05 -37.72 4.41
C SER A 117 -9.71 -37.49 3.05
N SER A 118 -9.44 -36.34 2.41
CA SER A 118 -10.06 -35.98 1.14
C SER A 118 -9.32 -36.59 -0.04
N THR A 119 -10.08 -37.00 -1.06
CA THR A 119 -9.54 -37.35 -2.36
C THR A 119 -9.52 -36.11 -3.25
N TYR A 120 -8.42 -35.90 -3.97
CA TYR A 120 -8.25 -34.82 -4.92
C TYR A 120 -8.01 -35.40 -6.31
N VAL A 121 -8.55 -34.77 -7.34
CA VAL A 121 -8.34 -35.16 -8.74
C VAL A 121 -7.52 -34.10 -9.48
N GLN A 122 -7.10 -34.41 -10.70
CA GLN A 122 -6.32 -33.49 -11.52
C GLN A 122 -7.01 -32.12 -11.61
N GLY A 123 -6.25 -31.06 -11.27
CA GLY A 123 -6.72 -29.68 -11.35
C GLY A 123 -7.21 -29.11 -10.03
N ASP A 124 -7.57 -29.94 -9.05
CA ASP A 124 -7.99 -29.47 -7.72
C ASP A 124 -6.88 -28.64 -7.07
N ILE A 125 -7.25 -27.49 -6.52
CA ILE A 125 -6.34 -26.60 -5.82
C ILE A 125 -6.70 -26.57 -4.34
N VAL A 126 -5.69 -26.74 -3.49
CA VAL A 126 -5.80 -26.69 -2.03
C VAL A 126 -4.73 -25.79 -1.45
N SER A 127 -4.93 -25.34 -0.22
CA SER A 127 -3.91 -24.65 0.56
C SER A 127 -3.34 -25.58 1.64
N TYR A 128 -2.03 -25.53 1.86
CA TYR A 128 -1.36 -26.21 2.96
C TYR A 128 -0.20 -25.33 3.44
N ASN A 129 -0.15 -25.03 4.75
CA ASN A 129 0.86 -24.13 5.35
C ASN A 129 1.01 -22.77 4.63
N GLY A 130 -0.09 -22.19 4.13
CA GLY A 130 -0.08 -20.89 3.45
C GLY A 130 0.42 -20.95 2.00
N VAL A 131 0.59 -22.14 1.42
CA VAL A 131 0.99 -22.33 0.02
C VAL A 131 -0.12 -23.06 -0.72
N LYS A 132 -0.34 -22.67 -1.97
CA LYS A 132 -1.31 -23.28 -2.88
C LYS A 132 -0.65 -24.41 -3.66
N TYR A 133 -1.36 -25.51 -3.76
CA TYR A 133 -0.93 -26.70 -4.48
C TYR A 133 -2.04 -27.15 -5.42
N GLN A 134 -1.66 -27.58 -6.62
CA GLN A 134 -2.57 -28.18 -7.58
C GLN A 134 -2.28 -29.67 -7.72
N ALA A 135 -3.31 -30.51 -7.62
CA ALA A 135 -3.18 -31.94 -7.86
C ALA A 135 -2.95 -32.19 -9.36
N LYS A 136 -1.91 -32.98 -9.69
CA LYS A 136 -1.58 -33.36 -11.07
C LYS A 136 -2.41 -34.55 -11.56
N TRP A 137 -2.85 -35.39 -10.64
CA TRP A 137 -3.67 -36.59 -10.84
C TRP A 137 -4.38 -36.94 -9.54
N TRP A 138 -5.11 -38.06 -9.52
CA TRP A 138 -5.79 -38.54 -8.31
C TRP A 138 -4.81 -38.73 -7.15
N THR A 139 -5.11 -38.17 -5.98
CA THR A 139 -4.30 -38.32 -4.77
C THR A 139 -5.16 -38.24 -3.51
N GLN A 140 -4.72 -38.91 -2.45
CA GLN A 140 -5.32 -38.89 -1.12
C GLN A 140 -4.23 -39.10 -0.07
N ASN A 141 -4.30 -38.37 1.05
CA ASN A 141 -3.36 -38.50 2.17
C ASN A 141 -1.87 -38.28 1.80
N GLU A 142 -1.59 -37.67 0.65
CA GLU A 142 -0.24 -37.22 0.28
C GLU A 142 -0.07 -35.75 0.61
N TYR A 143 0.81 -35.47 1.58
CA TYR A 143 1.09 -34.13 2.08
C TYR A 143 1.66 -33.23 0.97
N PRO A 144 1.00 -32.10 0.63
CA PRO A 144 1.37 -31.31 -0.55
C PRO A 144 2.80 -30.76 -0.53
N ASP A 145 3.31 -30.39 0.64
CA ASP A 145 4.67 -29.87 0.82
C ASP A 145 5.77 -30.94 0.67
N LEU A 146 5.46 -32.20 0.94
CA LEU A 146 6.40 -33.32 0.80
C LEU A 146 6.30 -34.00 -0.57
N LYS A 147 5.21 -33.78 -1.30
CA LYS A 147 4.85 -34.49 -2.52
C LYS A 147 4.64 -33.54 -3.70
N SER A 148 5.57 -32.61 -3.88
CA SER A 148 5.50 -31.59 -4.95
C SER A 148 6.65 -31.60 -5.96
N GLY A 149 7.48 -32.64 -5.98
CA GLY A 149 8.53 -32.80 -6.98
C GLY A 149 7.97 -33.10 -8.39
N PRO A 150 8.83 -33.17 -9.42
CA PRO A 150 8.40 -33.37 -10.81
C PRO A 150 7.47 -34.58 -10.99
N ASN A 151 7.76 -35.67 -10.29
CA ASN A 151 7.03 -36.94 -10.37
C ASN A 151 6.05 -37.17 -9.19
N ASP A 152 5.88 -36.19 -8.30
CA ASP A 152 4.93 -36.29 -7.20
C ASP A 152 3.57 -35.68 -7.56
N ALA A 153 2.55 -36.00 -6.75
CA ALA A 153 1.16 -35.68 -7.02
C ALA A 153 0.81 -34.19 -7.06
N TRP A 154 1.61 -33.32 -6.44
CA TRP A 154 1.29 -31.89 -6.32
C TRP A 154 2.22 -31.00 -7.16
N THR A 155 1.67 -29.89 -7.64
CA THR A 155 2.42 -28.75 -8.21
C THR A 155 2.30 -27.57 -7.27
N VAL A 156 3.42 -26.94 -6.89
CA VAL A 156 3.40 -25.70 -6.11
C VAL A 156 2.96 -24.54 -7.01
N LEU A 157 1.89 -23.82 -6.62
CA LEU A 157 1.43 -22.63 -7.34
C LEU A 157 1.94 -21.33 -6.71
N GLY A 158 2.39 -21.37 -5.45
CA GLY A 158 2.90 -20.20 -4.73
C GLY A 158 2.07 -19.87 -3.49
N PRO A 159 2.34 -18.74 -2.84
CA PRO A 159 1.67 -18.38 -1.60
C PRO A 159 0.17 -18.14 -1.80
N CYS A 160 -0.56 -18.46 -0.73
CA CYS A 160 -1.64 -17.61 -0.27
C CYS A 160 -1.04 -16.32 0.30
#